data_AF-A0A1A9C7X0-F1
#
_entry.id   AF-A0A1A9C7X0-F1
#
_cell.length_a   1.000
_cell.length_b   1.000
_cell.length_c   1.000
_cell.angle_alpha   90.00
_cell.angle_beta   90.00
_cell.angle_gamma   90.00
#
_symmetry.space_group_name_H-M   'P 1'
#
loop_
_entity.id
_entity.type
_entity.pdbx_description
1 polymer ?
#
loop_
_entity_poly.entity_id
_entity_poly.type
_entity_poly.pdbx_seq_one_letter_code
_entity_poly.pdbx_strand_id
1 'polypeptide(L)' 'EAARLNPPLELDYLALVDPDDFTEIDDGFTGEAVLAVAARVGTTRLIDNIPLTFAAPGAAS' A
#
# COMPACT_ATOMS: atom_id res chain seq x y z
N GLU A 1 -9.99 -11.25 10.05
CA GLU A 1 -9.83 -10.12 9.12
C GLU A 1 -9.98 -8.83 9.90
N ALA A 2 -9.16 -7.81 9.60
CA ALA A 2 -9.05 -6.60 10.40
C ALA A 2 -10.37 -5.81 10.50
N ALA A 3 -11.21 -5.88 9.47
CA ALA A 3 -12.55 -5.30 9.47
C ALA A 3 -13.52 -5.90 10.52
N ARG A 4 -13.23 -7.09 11.06
CA ARG A 4 -14.05 -7.75 12.11
C ARG A 4 -13.59 -7.45 13.54
N LEU A 5 -12.57 -6.60 13.71
CA LEU A 5 -12.08 -6.19 15.04
C LEU A 5 -13.06 -5.20 15.71
N ASN A 6 -12.89 -4.96 17.01
CA ASN A 6 -13.65 -3.96 17.75
C ASN A 6 -12.72 -3.03 18.55
N PRO A 7 -12.54 -1.76 18.14
CA PRO A 7 -13.11 -1.15 16.93
C PRO A 7 -12.56 -1.78 15.64
N PRO A 8 -13.30 -1.72 14.51
CA PRO A 8 -12.83 -2.25 13.24
C PRO A 8 -11.69 -1.39 12.69
N LEU A 9 -10.86 -2.00 11.85
CA LEU A 9 -9.95 -1.26 10.97
C LEU A 9 -10.66 -1.00 9.63
N GLU A 10 -10.99 0.26 9.37
CA GLU A 10 -11.66 0.71 8.16
C GLU A 10 -10.64 1.34 7.21
N LEU A 11 -10.54 0.82 5.98
CA LEU A 11 -9.54 1.30 5.02
C LEU A 11 -9.99 2.64 4.41
N ASP A 12 -9.13 3.65 4.51
CA ASP A 12 -9.34 4.95 3.88
C ASP A 12 -8.65 5.03 2.50
N TYR A 13 -7.44 4.50 2.40
CA TYR A 13 -6.57 4.58 1.23
C TYR A 13 -5.63 3.39 1.21
N LEU A 14 -5.47 2.78 0.03
CA LEU A 14 -4.50 1.72 -0.24
C LEU A 14 -4.09 1.82 -1.70
N ALA A 15 -2.83 2.15 -1.94
CA ALA A 15 -2.29 2.26 -3.29
C ALA A 15 -0.82 1.88 -3.32
N LEU A 16 -0.38 1.38 -4.47
CA LEU A 16 1.02 1.34 -4.85
C LEU A 16 1.33 2.63 -5.62
N VAL A 17 2.37 3.35 -5.20
CA VAL A 17 2.74 4.63 -5.79
C VAL A 17 4.22 4.70 -6.13
N ASP A 18 4.56 5.55 -7.11
CA ASP A 18 5.93 5.91 -7.44
C ASP A 18 6.54 6.71 -6.25
N PRO A 19 7.74 6.35 -5.76
CA PRO A 19 8.35 7.05 -4.63
C PRO A 19 8.74 8.51 -4.92
N ASP A 20 8.90 8.90 -6.19
CA ASP A 20 9.36 10.23 -6.58
C ASP A 20 8.23 11.27 -6.57
N ASP A 21 7.04 10.90 -7.04
CA ASP A 21 5.92 11.82 -7.20
C ASP A 21 4.60 11.39 -6.52
N PHE A 22 4.57 10.20 -5.92
CA PHE A 22 3.41 9.61 -5.24
C PHE A 22 2.17 9.45 -6.15
N THR A 23 2.38 9.33 -7.47
CA THR A 23 1.31 8.92 -8.40
C THR A 23 1.15 7.40 -8.40
N GLU A 24 -0.06 6.91 -8.67
CA GLU A 24 -0.31 5.47 -8.77
C GLU A 24 0.47 4.87 -9.94
N ILE A 25 1.12 3.74 -9.69
CA ILE A 25 1.84 2.99 -10.73
C ILE A 25 0.88 2.12 -11.53
N ASP A 26 1.26 1.78 -12.76
CA ASP A 26 0.45 0.97 -13.66
C ASP A 26 0.62 -0.55 -13.44
N ASP A 27 -0.31 -1.30 -14.02
CA ASP A 27 -0.21 -2.75 -14.07
C ASP A 27 1.03 -3.17 -14.87
N GLY A 28 1.88 -4.00 -14.26
CA GLY A 28 3.12 -4.47 -14.87
C GLY A 28 4.35 -3.61 -14.56
N PHE A 29 4.21 -2.60 -13.69
CA PHE A 29 5.34 -1.82 -13.17
C PHE A 29 6.45 -2.72 -12.61
N THR A 30 7.70 -2.33 -12.90
CA THR A 30 8.91 -2.95 -12.34
C THR A 30 9.81 -1.87 -11.78
N GLY A 31 10.39 -2.10 -10.61
CA GLY A 31 11.21 -1.13 -9.91
C GLY A 31 10.75 -0.93 -8.46
N GLU A 32 11.21 0.18 -7.86
CA GLU A 32 10.85 0.57 -6.51
C GLU A 32 9.48 1.23 -6.48
N ALA A 33 8.66 0.85 -5.51
CA ALA A 33 7.33 1.41 -5.26
C ALA A 33 7.10 1.55 -3.76
N VAL A 34 6.13 2.37 -3.36
CA VAL A 34 5.66 2.47 -1.98
C VAL A 34 4.23 1.98 -1.90
N LEU A 35 3.97 0.99 -1.04
CA LEU A 35 2.62 0.65 -0.61
C LEU A 35 2.21 1.65 0.47
N ALA A 36 1.36 2.61 0.09
CA ALA A 36 0.83 3.61 0.99
C ALA A 36 -0.53 3.17 1.53
N VAL A 37 -0.66 3.13 2.87
CA VAL A 37 -1.85 2.69 3.57
C VAL A 37 -2.33 3.78 4.51
N ALA A 38 -3.62 4.09 4.47
CA ALA A 38 -4.28 4.81 5.54
C ALA A 38 -5.57 4.09 5.95
N ALA A 39 -5.80 4.01 7.25
CA ALA A 39 -6.98 3.37 7.81
C ALA A 39 -7.42 4.07 9.09
N ARG A 40 -8.70 3.93 9.43
CA ARG A 40 -9.26 4.39 10.71
C ARG A 40 -9.51 3.24 11.65
N VAL A 41 -9.22 3.47 12.93
CA VAL A 41 -9.55 2.59 14.05
C VAL A 41 -10.29 3.43 15.07
N GLY A 42 -11.62 3.32 15.07
CA GLY A 42 -12.49 4.26 15.80
C GLY A 42 -12.31 5.69 15.27
N THR A 43 -11.87 6.61 16.12
CA THR A 43 -11.64 8.02 15.74
C THR A 43 -10.21 8.31 15.27
N THR A 44 -9.32 7.33 15.36
CA THR A 44 -7.89 7.51 15.09
C THR A 44 -7.58 7.12 13.65
N ARG A 45 -6.92 8.01 12.90
CA ARG A 45 -6.42 7.73 11.55
C ARG A 45 -4.95 7.31 11.63
N LEU A 46 -4.66 6.09 11.20
CA LEU A 46 -3.34 5.50 11.12
C LEU A 46 -2.84 5.57 9.67
N ILE A 47 -1.52 5.72 9.52
CA ILE A 47 -0.83 5.73 8.23
C ILE A 47 0.37 4.80 8.36
N ASP A 48 0.65 4.03 7.31
CA ASP A 48 1.89 3.28 7.17
C ASP A 48 2.30 3.23 5.69
N ASN A 49 3.61 3.25 5.44
CA ASN A 49 4.19 3.21 4.11
C ASN A 49 5.27 2.13 4.08
N ILE A 50 5.17 1.19 3.14
CA ILE A 50 6.13 0.09 3.00
C ILE A 50 6.80 0.17 1.62
N PRO A 51 8.12 0.35 1.54
CA PRO A 51 8.83 0.25 0.27
C PRO A 51 8.84 -1.20 -0.23
N LEU A 52 8.62 -1.38 -1.52
CA LEU A 52 8.56 -2.67 -2.21
C LEU A 52 9.33 -2.59 -3.53
N THR A 53 9.97 -3.69 -3.92
CA THR A 53 10.63 -3.83 -5.23
C THR A 53 9.88 -4.86 -6.07
N PHE A 54 9.44 -4.46 -7.26
CA PHE A 54 8.78 -5.34 -8.23
C PHE A 54 9.76 -5.74 -9.34
N ALA A 55 10.04 -7.03 -9.45
CA ALA A 55 10.88 -7.58 -10.51
C ALA A 55 10.07 -7.90 -11.76
N ALA A 56 10.72 -7.91 -12.93
CA ALA A 56 10.11 -8.37 -14.16
C ALA A 56 9.62 -9.83 -14.02
N PRO A 57 8.44 -10.18 -14.58
CA PRO A 57 7.96 -11.56 -14.56
C PRO A 57 9.01 -12.53 -15.12
N GLY A 58 9.37 -13.55 -14.34
CA GLY A 58 10.38 -14.55 -14.71
C GLY A 58 11.82 -14.21 -14.33
N ALA A 59 12.08 -13.06 -13.69
CA ALA A 59 13.40 -12.72 -13.17
C ALA A 59 13.72 -13.37 -11.80
N ALA A 60 12.71 -13.85 -11.07
CA ALA A 60 12.93 -14.61 -9.85
C ALA A 60 13.38 -16.04 -10.19
N SER A 61 14.63 -16.36 -9.85
CA SER A 61 15.20 -17.72 -9.90
C SER A 61 15.04 -18.43 -8.56
#